data_AF-A0A914Z6J3-F1
#
_entry.id   AF-A0A914Z6J3-F1
#
_cell.length_a   1.000
_cell.length_b   1.000
_cell.length_c   1.000
_cell.angle_alpha   90.00
_cell.angle_beta   90.00
_cell.angle_gamma   90.00
#
_symmetry.space_group_name_H-M   'P 1'
#
loop_
_entity.id
_entity.type
_entity.pdbx_description
1 polymer ?
#
loop_
_entity_poly.entity_id
_entity_poly.type
_entity_poly.pdbx_seq_one_letter_code
_entity_poly.pdbx_strand_id
1 'polypeptide(L)'
;MVGDFKETFIYVVNELIVEPKEICGLLVKGCDGGFDPYNATWFLPMPGVKPPHKTPTPIPAGKPTLRVLHLSDLHVDNDYIIGSEAKCAEPLCCRPPKDTNV
;
A
#
# COMPACT_ATOMS: atom_id res chain seq x y z
N MET A 1 -13.01 11.92 5.80
CA MET A 1 -11.91 11.63 4.86
C MET A 1 -10.85 12.73 4.83
N VAL A 2 -11.14 13.96 4.38
CA VAL A 2 -10.10 15.02 4.32
C VAL A 2 -9.55 15.38 5.71
N GLY A 3 -10.40 15.44 6.73
CA GLY A 3 -9.96 15.73 8.10
C GLY A 3 -9.03 14.65 8.69
N ASP A 4 -9.30 13.38 8.40
CA ASP A 4 -8.63 12.25 9.06
C ASP A 4 -7.14 12.14 8.68
N PHE A 5 -6.81 12.51 7.44
CA PHE A 5 -5.44 12.41 6.90
C PHE A 5 -4.74 13.76 6.75
N LYS A 6 -5.39 14.87 7.12
CA LYS A 6 -4.88 16.24 6.90
C LYS A 6 -3.44 16.42 7.39
N GLU A 7 -3.18 16.09 8.65
CA GLU A 7 -1.87 16.35 9.26
C GLU A 7 -0.77 15.47 8.64
N THR A 8 -1.05 14.19 8.39
CA THR A 8 -0.11 13.29 7.70
C THR A 8 0.17 13.75 6.29
N PHE A 9 -0.85 14.17 5.56
CA PHE A 9 -0.69 14.69 4.20
C PHE A 9 0.20 15.94 4.19
N ILE A 10 -0.08 16.92 5.06
CA ILE A 10 0.73 18.14 5.17
C ILE A 10 2.18 17.82 5.56
N TYR A 11 2.38 16.89 6.51
CA TYR A 11 3.72 16.43 6.88
C TYR A 11 4.49 15.87 5.69
N VAL A 12 3.91 14.93 4.95
CA VAL A 12 4.58 14.30 3.79
C VAL A 12 4.87 15.31 2.69
N VAL A 13 3.95 16.23 2.41
CA VAL A 13 4.15 17.29 1.42
C VAL A 13 5.29 18.22 1.85
N ASN A 14 5.39 18.56 3.14
CA ASN A 14 6.47 19.40 3.66
C ASN A 14 7.84 18.74 3.50
N GLU A 15 7.94 17.45 3.79
CA GLU A 15 9.22 16.72 3.76
C GLU A 15 9.67 16.30 2.36
N LEU A 16 8.75 16.10 1.41
CA LEU A 16 9.09 15.52 0.09
C LEU A 16 8.91 16.47 -1.10
N ILE A 17 8.13 17.54 -0.97
CA ILE A 17 7.82 18.45 -2.07
C ILE A 17 8.23 19.89 -1.74
N VAL A 18 7.93 20.34 -0.52
CA VAL A 18 8.12 21.75 -0.12
C VAL A 18 9.52 22.00 0.46
N GLU A 19 10.34 20.97 0.61
CA GLU A 19 11.70 21.13 1.06
C GLU A 19 12.48 22.05 0.10
N PRO A 20 13.19 23.09 0.58
CA PRO A 20 13.81 24.09 -0.28
C PRO A 20 14.73 23.54 -1.37
N LYS A 21 15.43 22.43 -1.09
CA LYS A 21 16.30 21.75 -2.07
C LYS A 21 15.52 21.15 -3.23
N GLU A 22 14.34 20.59 -2.95
CA GLU A 22 13.47 19.93 -3.93
C GLU A 22 12.82 20.97 -4.86
N ILE A 23 12.27 22.04 -4.27
CA ILE A 23 11.72 23.17 -5.03
C ILE A 23 12.81 23.80 -5.91
N CYS A 24 14.02 24.00 -5.36
CA CYS A 24 15.12 24.61 -6.09
C CYS A 24 15.58 23.73 -7.27
N GLY A 25 15.75 22.42 -7.04
CA GLY A 25 16.10 21.47 -8.09
C GLY A 25 15.05 21.35 -9.19
N LEU A 26 13.77 21.53 -8.87
CA LEU A 26 12.68 21.53 -9.85
C LEU A 26 12.61 22.82 -10.67
N LEU A 27 12.79 23.99 -10.04
CA LEU A 27 12.51 25.29 -10.66
C LEU A 27 13.73 26.02 -11.22
N VAL A 28 14.94 25.76 -10.70
CA VAL A 28 16.15 26.54 -11.00
C VAL A 28 17.21 25.66 -11.65
N LYS A 29 17.57 25.96 -12.90
CA LYS A 29 18.66 25.27 -13.62
C LYS A 29 20.00 25.45 -12.89
N GLY A 30 20.66 24.35 -12.56
CA GLY A 30 21.95 24.34 -11.88
C GLY A 30 21.87 24.38 -10.34
N CYS A 31 20.65 24.35 -9.78
CA CYS A 31 20.47 23.95 -8.38
C CYS A 31 20.57 22.42 -8.27
N ASP A 32 20.87 21.93 -7.06
CA ASP A 32 21.04 20.50 -6.78
C ASP A 32 19.90 19.65 -7.37
N GLY A 33 20.21 18.43 -7.82
CA GLY A 33 19.23 17.55 -8.43
C GLY A 33 18.26 17.07 -7.36
N GLY A 34 17.09 17.69 -7.26
CA GLY A 34 16.02 17.26 -6.35
C GLY A 34 15.76 15.75 -6.49
N PHE A 35 15.38 15.13 -5.39
CA PHE A 35 14.95 13.74 -5.36
C PHE A 35 13.61 13.59 -6.07
N ASP A 36 13.62 13.00 -7.26
CA ASP A 36 12.39 12.60 -7.94
C ASP A 36 11.93 11.22 -7.40
N PRO A 37 10.87 11.15 -6.57
CA PRO A 37 10.38 9.88 -6.05
C PRO A 37 9.86 8.93 -7.14
N TYR A 38 9.50 9.45 -8.32
CA TYR A 38 9.04 8.64 -9.45
C TYR A 38 10.18 8.08 -10.31
N ASN A 39 11.39 8.62 -10.16
CA ASN A 39 12.57 8.20 -10.93
C ASN A 39 13.76 7.79 -10.04
N ALA A 40 13.49 7.52 -8.76
CA ALA A 40 14.47 7.03 -7.81
C ALA A 40 14.82 5.56 -8.11
N THR A 41 15.99 5.36 -8.71
CA THR A 41 16.57 4.01 -8.85
C THR A 41 17.38 3.67 -7.60
N TRP A 42 17.06 2.55 -6.98
CA TRP A 42 17.75 2.06 -5.80
C TRP A 42 18.35 0.69 -6.08
N PHE A 43 19.57 0.47 -5.60
CA PHE A 43 20.31 -0.77 -5.80
C PHE A 43 20.28 -1.61 -4.53
N LEU A 44 19.80 -2.85 -4.66
CA LEU A 44 19.86 -3.86 -3.62
C LEU A 44 21.05 -4.79 -3.88
N PRO A 45 22.20 -4.62 -3.22
CA PRO A 45 23.29 -5.58 -3.33
C PRO A 45 22.84 -6.91 -2.74
N MET A 46 22.79 -7.94 -3.57
CA MET A 46 22.59 -9.31 -3.09
C MET A 46 23.93 -9.84 -2.55
N PRO A 47 24.01 -10.23 -1.27
CA PRO A 47 25.25 -10.77 -0.73
C PRO A 47 25.55 -12.16 -1.32
N GLY A 48 26.82 -12.40 -1.65
CA GLY A 48 27.33 -13.71 -2.05
C GLY A 48 27.15 -14.06 -3.53
N VAL A 49 27.43 -15.31 -3.87
CA VAL A 49 27.33 -15.84 -5.23
C VAL A 49 25.99 -16.56 -5.41
N LYS A 50 25.34 -16.34 -6.56
CA LYS A 50 24.11 -17.06 -6.94
C LYS A 50 24.34 -18.58 -6.82
N PRO A 51 23.57 -19.30 -5.97
CA PRO A 51 23.69 -20.75 -5.88
C PRO A 51 23.39 -21.42 -7.23
N PRO A 52 23.98 -22.59 -7.53
CA PRO A 52 23.62 -23.35 -8.71
C PRO A 52 22.12 -23.70 -8.68
N HIS A 53 21.47 -23.59 -9.83
CA HIS A 53 20.06 -23.94 -9.96
C HIS A 53 19.83 -25.41 -9.59
N LYS A 54 18.88 -25.68 -8.70
CA LYS A 54 18.45 -27.04 -8.33
C LYS A 54 16.99 -27.22 -8.75
N THR A 55 16.74 -28.13 -9.67
CA THR A 55 15.38 -28.48 -10.10
C THR A 55 14.64 -29.17 -8.94
N PRO A 56 13.40 -28.77 -8.61
CA PRO A 56 12.61 -29.46 -7.60
C PRO A 56 12.41 -30.93 -7.96
N THR A 57 12.71 -31.84 -7.04
CA THR A 57 12.41 -33.26 -7.18
C THR A 57 11.00 -33.55 -6.67
N PRO A 58 10.19 -34.39 -7.36
CA PRO A 58 8.89 -34.80 -6.86
C PRO A 58 8.99 -35.43 -5.47
N ILE A 59 8.06 -35.10 -4.59
CA ILE A 59 7.99 -35.70 -3.26
C ILE A 59 7.53 -37.17 -3.42
N PRO A 60 8.27 -38.16 -2.88
CA PRO A 60 7.85 -39.56 -2.93
C PRO A 60 6.48 -39.80 -2.30
N ALA A 61 5.77 -40.83 -2.76
CA ALA A 61 4.49 -41.23 -2.16
C ALA A 61 4.66 -41.59 -0.67
N GLY A 62 3.63 -41.32 0.14
CA GLY A 62 3.60 -41.67 1.57
C GLY A 62 4.39 -40.73 2.49
N LYS A 63 4.91 -39.60 2.00
CA LYS A 63 5.52 -38.58 2.87
C LYS A 63 4.45 -37.79 3.64
N PRO A 64 4.72 -37.40 4.91
CA PRO A 64 3.80 -36.58 5.67
C PRO A 64 3.64 -35.21 5.02
N THR A 65 2.41 -34.72 4.98
CA THR A 65 2.10 -33.38 4.46
C THR A 65 1.84 -32.43 5.62
N LEU A 66 2.41 -31.23 5.54
CA LEU A 66 2.05 -30.13 6.43
C LEU A 66 0.79 -29.47 5.89
N ARG A 67 -0.26 -29.38 6.70
CA ARG A 67 -1.47 -28.63 6.38
C ARG A 67 -1.40 -27.27 7.05
N VAL A 68 -1.38 -26.21 6.24
CA VAL A 68 -1.31 -24.82 6.73
C VAL A 68 -2.62 -24.13 6.38
N LEU A 69 -3.30 -23.59 7.39
CA LEU A 69 -4.42 -22.68 7.19
C LEU A 69 -3.86 -21.27 6.93
N HIS A 70 -4.27 -20.66 5.82
CA HIS A 70 -3.90 -19.29 5.47
C HIS A 70 -5.17 -18.50 5.17
N LEU A 71 -5.50 -17.57 6.07
CA LEU A 71 -6.63 -16.65 5.91
C LEU A 71 -6.06 -15.24 5.79
N SER A 72 -6.63 -14.43 4.91
CA SER A 72 -6.29 -13.02 4.70
C SER A 72 -7.57 -12.23 4.42
N ASP A 73 -7.51 -10.92 4.62
CA ASP A 73 -8.56 -9.98 4.17
C ASP A 73 -9.95 -10.24 4.78
N LEU A 74 -10.01 -10.58 6.08
CA LEU A 74 -11.28 -10.85 6.77
C LEU A 74 -12.25 -9.65 6.78
N HIS A 75 -11.72 -8.41 6.75
CA HIS A 75 -12.48 -7.14 6.68
C HIS A 75 -13.80 -7.15 7.47
N VAL A 76 -13.71 -7.41 8.79
CA VAL A 76 -14.87 -7.43 9.68
C VAL A 76 -15.48 -6.03 9.76
N ASP A 77 -16.74 -5.92 9.37
CA ASP A 77 -17.51 -4.70 9.39
C ASP A 77 -18.48 -4.69 10.57
N ASN A 78 -18.14 -3.95 11.62
CA ASN A 78 -18.98 -3.85 12.83
C ASN A 78 -20.27 -3.04 12.59
N ASP A 79 -20.36 -2.30 11.48
CA ASP A 79 -21.52 -1.49 11.14
C ASP A 79 -22.44 -2.20 10.13
N TYR A 80 -22.15 -3.46 9.75
CA TYR A 80 -22.96 -4.19 8.78
C TYR A 80 -24.40 -4.41 9.26
N ILE A 81 -25.37 -4.08 8.41
CA ILE A 81 -26.80 -4.26 8.70
C ILE A 81 -27.48 -5.08 7.61
N ILE A 82 -28.14 -6.15 8.01
CA ILE A 82 -28.94 -7.00 7.13
C ILE A 82 -30.07 -6.19 6.51
N GLY A 83 -30.23 -6.29 5.19
CA GLY A 83 -31.32 -5.62 4.45
C GLY A 83 -31.09 -4.13 4.18
N SER A 84 -29.94 -3.57 4.56
CA SER A 84 -29.54 -2.22 4.16
C SER A 84 -29.13 -2.15 2.68
N GLU A 85 -29.08 -0.93 2.14
CA GLU A 85 -28.74 -0.71 0.72
C GLU A 85 -27.32 -1.19 0.40
N ALA A 86 -27.19 -2.01 -0.64
CA ALA A 86 -25.93 -2.58 -1.10
C ALA A 86 -25.27 -1.76 -2.22
N LYS A 87 -26.04 -0.91 -2.91
CA LYS A 87 -25.64 -0.03 -4.01
C LYS A 87 -25.93 1.43 -3.67
N CYS A 88 -25.17 1.93 -2.70
CA CYS A 88 -25.17 3.31 -2.27
C CYS A 88 -24.12 4.15 -3.03
N ALA A 89 -24.11 5.47 -2.82
CA ALA A 89 -23.10 6.38 -3.40
C ALA A 89 -21.82 6.50 -2.54
N GLU A 90 -21.78 5.84 -1.38
CA GLU A 90 -20.64 5.82 -0.47
C GLU A 90 -19.57 4.82 -0.94
N PRO A 91 -18.30 5.00 -0.51
CA PRO A 91 -17.24 4.03 -0.81
C PRO A 91 -17.45 2.65 -0.16
N LEU A 92 -18.33 2.55 0.84
CA LEU A 92 -18.71 1.29 1.48
C LEU A 92 -20.19 1.32 1.89
N CYS A 93 -20.95 0.34 1.43
CA CYS A 93 -22.40 0.18 1.65
C CYS A 93 -22.70 -0.88 2.70
N CYS A 94 -23.96 -1.36 2.76
CA CYS A 94 -24.43 -2.37 3.70
C CYS A 94 -24.36 -1.92 5.19
N ARG A 95 -24.40 -0.62 5.44
CA ARG A 95 -24.29 0.05 6.75
C ARG A 95 -25.48 1.00 6.96
N PRO A 96 -25.71 1.56 8.17
CA PRO A 96 -26.65 2.66 8.34
C PRO A 96 -26.42 3.78 7.32
N PRO A 97 -27.48 4.37 6.75
CA PRO A 97 -27.34 5.56 5.90
C PRO A 97 -26.66 6.68 6.69
N LYS A 98 -25.60 7.27 6.14
CA LYS A 98 -24.94 8.43 6.76
C LYS A 98 -25.72 9.73 6.51
N ASP A 99 -26.44 9.79 5.40
CA ASP A 99 -27.33 10.90 5.07
C ASP A 99 -28.76 10.53 5.47
N THR A 100 -29.24 11.10 6.58
CA THR A 100 -30.63 10.97 7.05
C THR A 100 -31.59 11.96 6.36
N ASN A 101 -31.20 12.55 5.22
CA ASN A 101 -32.00 13.52 4.47
C ASN A 101 -32.59 12.93 3.18
N VAL A 102 -33.03 11.67 3.24
CA VAL A 102 -33.99 11.08 2.30
C VAL A 102 -35.23 10.67 3.07
#